data_AF-A0A973GAI5-F1
#
_entry.id   AF-A0A973GAI5-F1
#
_cell.length_a   1.000
_cell.length_b   1.000
_cell.length_c   1.000
_cell.angle_alpha   90.00
_cell.angle_beta   90.00
_cell.angle_gamma   90.00
#
_symmetry.space_group_name_H-M   'P 1'
#
loop_
_entity.id
_entity.type
_entity.pdbx_description
1 polymer ?
#
loop_
_entity_poly.entity_id
_entity_poly.type
_entity_poly.pdbx_seq_one_letter_code
_entity_poly.pdbx_strand_id
1 'polypeptide(L)'
;LAAPFGGHAINLAAISAALAAGPDPGRDPRGRSRAALTAGGGYVLLGIGSAAVAAVALAAPDGLIAAGAGLALVGTMAAALGAAFRLPPGDPRTPGMREAAAVTLLVTVSGVAPLRISGAFWGLVAGIATLLVLRGPRGSRA
;
A
#
# COMPACT_ATOMS: atom_id res chain seq x y z
N LEU A 1 17.63 -9.23 5.53
CA LEU A 1 18.85 -9.14 4.68
C LEU A 1 19.47 -7.74 4.66
N ALA A 2 18.70 -6.64 4.68
CA ALA A 2 19.27 -5.28 4.60
C ALA A 2 19.79 -4.70 5.94
N ALA A 3 19.37 -5.24 7.09
CA ALA A 3 19.74 -4.74 8.42
C ALA A 3 21.27 -4.55 8.66
N PRO A 4 22.17 -5.50 8.29
CA PRO A 4 23.61 -5.30 8.51
C PRO A 4 24.22 -4.22 7.60
N PHE A 5 23.53 -3.78 6.55
CA PHE A 5 24.01 -2.78 5.59
C PHE A 5 23.38 -1.40 5.83
N GLY A 6 22.85 -1.13 7.02
CA GLY A 6 22.19 0.15 7.35
C GLY A 6 20.78 0.29 6.74
N GLY A 7 20.15 -0.81 6.34
CA GLY A 7 18.79 -0.83 5.80
C GLY A 7 17.75 -0.46 6.84
N HIS A 8 16.87 0.49 6.49
CA HIS A 8 15.69 0.85 7.28
C HIS A 8 14.58 -0.18 7.09
N ALA A 9 13.42 0.01 7.74
CA ALA A 9 12.27 -0.87 7.55
C ALA A 9 11.87 -0.95 6.07
N ILE A 10 11.88 -2.15 5.50
CA ILE A 10 11.48 -2.43 4.12
C ILE A 10 10.04 -2.97 4.13
N ASN A 11 9.19 -2.42 3.28
CA ASN A 11 7.82 -2.86 3.08
C ASN A 11 7.54 -3.14 1.59
N LEU A 12 6.36 -3.70 1.29
CA LEU A 12 5.93 -3.90 -0.10
C LEU A 12 5.62 -2.55 -0.74
N ALA A 13 6.30 -2.24 -1.84
CA ALA A 13 6.05 -1.05 -2.64
C ALA A 13 4.72 -1.20 -3.39
N ALA A 14 3.63 -0.69 -2.81
CA ALA A 14 2.28 -0.81 -3.35
C ALA A 14 2.14 -0.24 -4.78
N ILE A 15 2.86 0.85 -5.09
CA ILE A 15 2.88 1.48 -6.42
C ILE A 15 3.51 0.54 -7.44
N SER A 16 4.71 0.05 -7.16
CA SER A 16 5.45 -0.86 -8.05
C SER A 16 4.70 -2.17 -8.24
N ALA A 17 4.03 -2.67 -7.19
CA ALA A 17 3.16 -3.84 -7.26
C ALA A 17 1.92 -3.59 -8.13
N ALA A 18 1.27 -2.43 -8.01
CA ALA A 18 0.13 -2.07 -8.85
C ALA A 18 0.52 -1.90 -10.32
N LEU A 19 1.67 -1.28 -10.61
CA LEU A 19 2.22 -1.15 -11.96
C LEU A 19 2.57 -2.52 -12.57
N ALA A 20 3.21 -3.40 -11.80
CA ALA A 20 3.52 -4.76 -12.22
C ALA A 20 2.27 -5.66 -12.37
N ALA A 21 1.13 -5.26 -11.78
CA ALA A 21 -0.17 -5.93 -11.90
C ALA A 21 -1.07 -5.33 -13.00
N GLY A 22 -0.53 -4.43 -13.84
CA GLY A 22 -1.22 -3.86 -15.01
C GLY A 22 -1.74 -4.94 -15.98
N PRO A 23 -2.61 -4.57 -16.94
CA PRO A 23 -3.51 -5.46 -17.70
C PRO A 23 -2.87 -6.58 -18.54
N ASP A 24 -1.56 -6.69 -18.53
CA ASP A 24 -0.81 -7.80 -19.12
C ASP A 24 0.01 -8.59 -18.08
N PRO A 25 -0.61 -9.20 -17.04
CA PRO A 25 -0.01 -10.33 -16.40
C PRO A 25 -0.55 -11.53 -17.16
N GLY A 26 0.04 -11.84 -18.33
CA GLY A 26 -0.21 -13.11 -18.99
C GLY A 26 -0.25 -14.22 -17.93
N ARG A 27 -1.26 -15.10 -18.03
CA ARG A 27 -1.65 -16.24 -17.15
C ARG A 27 -0.51 -17.17 -16.66
N ASP A 28 0.75 -16.87 -16.98
CA ASP A 28 1.94 -17.63 -16.64
C ASP A 28 2.58 -17.13 -15.33
N PRO A 29 2.63 -17.97 -14.26
CA PRO A 29 3.35 -17.68 -13.02
C PRO A 29 4.82 -17.23 -13.23
N ARG A 30 5.45 -17.61 -14.35
CA ARG A 30 6.83 -17.26 -14.69
C ARG A 30 6.99 -15.79 -15.12
N GLY A 31 5.94 -15.15 -15.64
CA GLY A 31 5.95 -13.74 -16.06
C GLY A 31 6.07 -12.75 -14.89
N ARG A 32 5.40 -13.04 -13.77
CA ARG A 32 5.46 -12.20 -12.55
C ARG A 32 6.86 -12.13 -11.94
N SER A 33 7.59 -13.24 -11.97
CA SER A 33 8.97 -13.28 -11.44
C SER A 33 9.91 -12.45 -12.30
N ARG A 34 9.69 -12.41 -13.62
CA ARG A 34 10.47 -11.55 -14.52
C ARG A 34 10.23 -10.07 -14.26
N ALA A 35 8.98 -9.65 -14.05
CA ALA A 35 8.65 -8.27 -13.70
C ALA A 35 9.27 -7.84 -12.35
N ALA A 36 9.24 -8.72 -11.35
CA ALA A 36 9.89 -8.47 -10.06
C ALA A 36 11.42 -8.39 -10.19
N LEU A 37 12.04 -9.25 -10.99
CA LEU A 37 13.49 -9.25 -11.23
C LEU A 37 13.95 -8.03 -12.03
N THR A 38 13.22 -7.62 -13.06
CA THR A 38 13.56 -6.40 -13.84
C THR A 38 13.38 -5.15 -13.00
N ALA A 39 12.30 -5.05 -12.22
CA ALA A 39 12.10 -3.95 -11.28
C ALA A 39 13.21 -3.93 -10.21
N GLY A 40 13.53 -5.07 -9.61
CA GLY A 40 14.60 -5.20 -8.62
C GLY A 40 15.97 -4.80 -9.19
N GLY A 41 16.32 -5.30 -10.38
CA GLY A 41 17.56 -4.92 -11.07
C GLY A 41 17.61 -3.43 -11.39
N GLY A 42 16.50 -2.85 -11.86
CA GLY A 42 16.37 -1.41 -12.07
C GLY A 42 16.60 -0.60 -10.79
N TYR A 43 16.01 -1.02 -9.67
CA TYR A 43 16.22 -0.38 -8.37
C TYR A 43 17.67 -0.48 -7.88
N VAL A 44 18.37 -1.59 -8.14
CA VAL A 44 19.80 -1.71 -7.81
C VAL A 44 20.63 -0.71 -8.62
N LEU A 45 20.40 -0.61 -9.93
CA LEU A 45 21.08 0.38 -10.78
C LEU A 45 20.80 1.81 -10.32
N LEU A 46 19.54 2.12 -9.99
CA LEU A 46 19.17 3.42 -9.43
C LEU A 46 19.86 3.67 -8.07
N GLY A 47 19.98 2.64 -7.25
CA GLY A 47 20.66 2.66 -5.96
C GLY A 47 22.15 3.01 -6.08
N ILE A 48 22.83 2.50 -7.11
CA ILE A 48 24.23 2.86 -7.41
C ILE A 48 24.35 4.38 -7.70
N GLY A 49 23.38 4.95 -8.43
CA GLY A 49 23.31 6.39 -8.72
C GLY A 49 22.69 7.25 -7.61
N SER A 50 22.33 6.68 -6.46
CA SER A 50 21.50 7.36 -5.45
C SER A 50 22.12 8.63 -4.89
N ALA A 51 23.44 8.73 -4.80
CA ALA A 51 24.12 9.95 -4.36
C ALA A 51 23.87 11.13 -5.31
N ALA A 52 23.88 10.90 -6.63
CA ALA A 52 23.58 11.92 -7.62
C ALA A 52 22.10 12.33 -7.56
N VAL A 53 21.20 11.36 -7.40
CA VAL A 53 19.76 11.60 -7.22
C VAL A 53 19.50 12.42 -5.95
N ALA A 54 20.18 12.10 -4.84
CA ALA A 54 20.09 12.85 -3.59
C ALA A 54 20.60 14.28 -3.74
N ALA A 55 21.71 14.49 -4.46
CA ALA A 55 22.24 15.84 -4.71
C ALA A 55 21.25 16.71 -5.51
N VAL A 56 20.59 16.14 -6.53
CA VAL A 56 19.54 16.85 -7.28
C VAL A 56 18.32 17.13 -6.40
N ALA A 57 17.91 16.18 -5.56
CA ALA A 57 16.79 16.36 -4.64
C ALA A 57 17.06 17.48 -3.61
N LEU A 58 18.29 17.61 -3.13
CA LEU A 58 18.72 18.68 -2.21
C LEU A 58 18.84 20.05 -2.90
N ALA A 59 19.00 20.10 -4.22
CA ALA A 59 19.01 21.33 -5.00
C ALA A 59 17.60 21.81 -5.40
N ALA A 60 16.57 20.97 -5.20
CA ALA A 60 15.20 21.31 -5.54
C ALA A 60 14.61 22.36 -4.56
N PRO A 61 13.75 23.27 -5.03
CA PRO A 61 13.02 24.18 -4.15
C PRO A 61 12.16 23.44 -3.12
N ASP A 62 11.96 24.09 -1.96
CA ASP A 62 11.15 23.55 -0.87
C ASP A 62 9.76 23.13 -1.34
N GLY A 63 9.34 21.92 -0.95
CA GLY A 63 8.03 21.37 -1.28
C GLY A 63 7.89 20.78 -2.68
N LEU A 64 8.83 21.00 -3.62
CA LEU A 64 8.73 20.48 -4.99
C LEU A 64 8.76 18.94 -5.04
N ILE A 65 9.68 18.34 -4.28
CA ILE A 65 9.78 16.88 -4.17
C ILE A 65 8.52 16.29 -3.53
N ALA A 66 8.02 16.92 -2.45
CA ALA A 66 6.82 16.46 -1.76
C ALA A 66 5.57 16.56 -2.64
N ALA A 67 5.41 17.65 -3.38
CA ALA A 67 4.31 17.85 -4.32
C ALA A 67 4.35 16.82 -5.47
N GLY A 68 5.53 16.61 -6.06
CA GLY A 68 5.72 15.60 -7.11
C GLY A 68 5.43 14.18 -6.62
N ALA A 69 5.92 13.83 -5.43
CA ALA A 69 5.63 12.54 -4.80
C ALA A 69 4.13 12.36 -4.49
N GLY A 70 3.48 13.40 -3.97
CA GLY A 70 2.04 13.41 -3.72
C GLY A 70 1.23 13.19 -5.00
N LEU A 71 1.57 13.90 -6.08
CA LEU A 71 0.93 13.76 -7.39
C LEU A 71 1.10 12.34 -7.95
N ALA A 72 2.31 11.76 -7.83
CA ALA A 72 2.59 10.39 -8.25
C ALA A 72 1.77 9.34 -7.45
N LEU A 73 1.45 9.64 -6.19
CA LEU A 73 0.66 8.75 -5.33
C LEU A 73 -0.85 8.76 -5.66
N VAL A 74 -1.39 9.83 -6.24
CA VAL A 74 -2.85 10.01 -6.45
C VAL A 74 -3.48 8.81 -7.16
N GLY A 75 -2.91 8.37 -8.29
CA GLY A 75 -3.45 7.26 -9.06
C GLY A 75 -3.43 5.94 -8.29
N THR A 76 -2.36 5.70 -7.54
CA THR A 76 -2.19 4.46 -6.76
C THR A 76 -3.14 4.41 -5.56
N MET A 77 -3.36 5.56 -4.91
CA MET A 77 -4.33 5.72 -3.84
C MET A 77 -5.75 5.49 -4.36
N ALA A 78 -6.11 6.09 -5.50
CA ALA A 78 -7.41 5.89 -6.13
C ALA A 78 -7.67 4.42 -6.49
N ALA A 79 -6.67 3.72 -7.03
CA ALA A 79 -6.77 2.30 -7.34
C ALA A 79 -6.93 1.44 -6.07
N ALA A 80 -6.15 1.72 -5.01
CA ALA A 80 -6.23 1.00 -3.74
C ALA A 80 -7.59 1.20 -3.05
N LEU A 81 -8.10 2.43 -3.02
CA LEU A 81 -9.43 2.74 -2.50
C LEU A 81 -10.52 2.05 -3.34
N GLY A 82 -10.42 2.12 -4.66
CA GLY A 82 -11.34 1.43 -5.57
C GLY A 82 -11.37 -0.08 -5.33
N ALA A 83 -10.23 -0.70 -5.06
CA ALA A 83 -10.15 -2.11 -4.70
C ALA A 83 -10.72 -2.40 -3.31
N ALA A 84 -10.45 -1.55 -2.31
CA ALA A 84 -10.93 -1.73 -0.94
C ALA A 84 -12.46 -1.65 -0.83
N PHE A 85 -13.12 -0.83 -1.65
CA PHE A 85 -14.58 -0.66 -1.65
C PHE A 85 -15.31 -1.47 -2.72
N ARG A 86 -14.59 -2.12 -3.65
CA ARG A 86 -15.20 -3.05 -4.62
C ARG A 86 -15.56 -4.34 -3.93
N LEU A 87 -16.85 -4.70 -3.98
CA LEU A 87 -17.33 -6.03 -3.58
C LEU A 87 -18.11 -6.70 -4.71
N PRO A 88 -17.72 -7.92 -5.10
CA PRO A 88 -18.53 -8.76 -5.98
C PRO A 88 -19.86 -9.10 -5.30
N PRO A 89 -21.01 -8.96 -5.98
CA PRO A 89 -22.28 -9.48 -5.48
C PRO A 89 -22.17 -10.99 -5.22
N GLY A 90 -22.56 -11.45 -4.02
CA GLY A 90 -22.63 -12.88 -3.68
C GLY A 90 -21.40 -13.50 -3.01
N ASP A 91 -20.34 -12.74 -2.69
CA ASP A 91 -19.21 -13.28 -1.91
C ASP A 91 -19.57 -13.35 -0.40
N PRO A 92 -19.48 -14.50 0.28
CA PRO A 92 -19.70 -14.60 1.73
C PRO A 92 -18.73 -13.75 2.58
N ARG A 93 -17.64 -13.23 2.00
CA ARG A 93 -16.73 -12.27 2.66
C ARG A 93 -17.24 -10.82 2.67
N THR A 94 -18.36 -10.56 1.99
CA THR A 94 -18.91 -9.22 1.75
C THR A 94 -19.43 -8.48 2.99
N PRO A 95 -20.11 -9.14 3.96
CA PRO A 95 -20.69 -8.43 5.09
C PRO A 95 -19.62 -7.67 5.88
N GLY A 96 -19.83 -6.37 6.05
CA GLY A 96 -18.98 -5.50 6.85
C GLY A 96 -17.64 -5.09 6.25
N MET A 97 -17.27 -5.53 5.03
CA MET A 97 -15.97 -5.20 4.44
C MET A 97 -15.85 -3.71 4.08
N ARG A 98 -16.94 -3.08 3.60
CA ARG A 98 -16.96 -1.63 3.27
C ARG A 98 -16.80 -0.78 4.52
N GLU A 99 -17.50 -1.15 5.59
CA GLU A 99 -17.45 -0.47 6.89
C GLU A 99 -16.06 -0.60 7.51
N ALA A 100 -15.48 -1.80 7.50
CA ALA A 100 -14.12 -2.04 7.94
C ALA A 100 -13.08 -1.23 7.14
N ALA A 101 -13.22 -1.17 5.80
CA ALA A 101 -12.36 -0.37 4.94
C ALA A 101 -12.48 1.14 5.24
N ALA A 102 -13.70 1.64 5.43
CA ALA A 102 -13.95 3.03 5.80
C ALA A 102 -13.34 3.39 7.17
N VAL A 103 -13.53 2.54 8.18
CA VAL A 103 -12.93 2.73 9.51
C VAL A 103 -11.41 2.71 9.44
N THR A 104 -10.83 1.77 8.68
CA THR A 104 -9.37 1.71 8.46
C THR A 104 -8.84 3.02 7.91
N LEU A 105 -9.48 3.54 6.85
CA LEU A 105 -9.08 4.79 6.19
C LEU A 105 -9.21 5.99 7.14
N LEU A 106 -10.37 6.14 7.79
CA LEU A 106 -10.67 7.26 8.67
C LEU A 106 -9.68 7.33 9.83
N VAL A 107 -9.42 6.20 10.50
CA VAL A 107 -8.45 6.15 11.60
C VAL A 107 -7.03 6.41 11.09
N THR A 108 -6.65 5.87 9.93
CA THR A 108 -5.33 6.11 9.33
C THR A 108 -5.09 7.61 9.03
N VAL A 109 -6.09 8.29 8.50
CA VAL A 109 -6.00 9.71 8.10
C VAL A 109 -6.24 10.68 9.27
N SER A 110 -6.89 10.22 10.35
CA SER A 110 -7.24 11.07 11.50
C SER A 110 -6.06 11.68 12.27
N GLY A 111 -4.84 11.17 12.04
CA GLY A 111 -3.64 11.62 12.76
C GLY A 111 -3.52 11.10 14.19
N VAL A 112 -4.45 10.24 14.65
CA VAL A 112 -4.35 9.60 15.97
C VAL A 112 -3.14 8.66 16.01
N ALA A 113 -2.21 8.93 16.92
CA ALA A 113 -0.98 8.16 17.08
C ALA A 113 -0.73 7.76 18.55
N PRO A 114 -1.64 6.98 19.17
CA PRO A 114 -1.39 6.48 20.51
C PRO A 114 -0.07 5.68 20.54
N LEU A 115 0.67 5.83 21.64
CA LEU A 115 1.99 5.21 21.84
C LEU A 115 3.06 5.64 20.82
N ARG A 116 2.87 6.77 20.13
CA ARG A 116 3.75 7.25 19.03
C ARG A 116 3.86 6.28 17.86
N ILE A 117 2.88 5.37 17.72
CA ILE A 117 2.78 4.45 16.59
C ILE A 117 1.93 5.13 15.49
N SER A 118 2.34 4.96 14.24
CA SER A 118 1.64 5.52 13.07
C SER A 118 0.15 5.18 13.06
N GLY A 119 -0.68 6.14 12.64
CA GLY A 119 -2.11 5.95 12.43
C GLY A 119 -2.45 4.79 11.47
N ALA A 120 -1.54 4.43 10.55
CA ALA A 120 -1.72 3.27 9.66
C ALA A 120 -1.85 1.95 10.42
N PHE A 121 -1.11 1.78 11.52
CA PHE A 121 -1.22 0.59 12.36
C PHE A 121 -2.57 0.55 13.08
N TRP A 122 -2.93 1.66 13.74
CA TRP A 122 -4.19 1.76 14.48
C TRP A 122 -5.41 1.70 13.57
N GLY A 123 -5.30 2.22 12.35
CA GLY A 123 -6.31 2.07 11.32
C GLY A 123 -6.53 0.63 10.94
N LEU A 124 -5.46 -0.13 10.70
CA LEU A 124 -5.57 -1.57 10.43
C LEU A 124 -6.21 -2.32 11.60
N VAL A 125 -5.79 -2.04 12.84
CA VAL A 125 -6.37 -2.66 14.04
C VAL A 125 -7.86 -2.36 14.16
N ALA A 126 -8.26 -1.09 14.00
CA ALA A 126 -9.67 -0.67 14.08
C ALA A 126 -10.52 -1.26 12.95
N GLY A 127 -9.97 -1.35 11.74
CA GLY A 127 -10.59 -2.01 10.59
C GLY A 127 -10.84 -3.49 10.84
N ILE A 128 -9.82 -4.21 11.32
CA ILE A 128 -9.92 -5.64 11.68
C ILE A 128 -10.96 -5.83 12.79
N ALA A 129 -10.92 -5.00 13.84
CA ALA A 129 -11.90 -5.07 14.92
C ALA A 129 -13.34 -4.89 14.41
N THR A 130 -13.56 -3.87 13.58
CA THR A 130 -14.85 -3.63 12.90
C THR A 130 -15.29 -4.85 12.09
N LEU A 131 -14.38 -5.40 11.28
CA LEU A 131 -14.66 -6.58 10.46
C LEU A 131 -15.05 -7.80 11.32
N LEU A 132 -14.38 -8.03 12.44
CA LEU A 132 -14.67 -9.14 13.34
C LEU A 132 -16.02 -8.97 14.05
N VAL A 133 -16.34 -7.75 14.48
CA VAL A 133 -17.64 -7.45 15.12
C VAL A 133 -18.79 -7.67 14.13
N LEU A 134 -18.63 -7.22 12.89
CA LEU A 134 -19.64 -7.35 11.85
C LEU A 134 -19.76 -8.78 11.31
N ARG A 135 -18.69 -9.59 11.44
CA ARG A 135 -18.67 -11.02 11.10
C ARG A 135 -18.96 -11.95 12.27
N GLY A 136 -19.23 -11.41 13.47
CA GLY A 136 -19.58 -12.20 14.65
C GLY A 136 -20.75 -13.18 14.37
N PRO A 137 -20.88 -14.27 15.16
CA PRO A 137 -21.57 -15.53 14.81
C PRO A 137 -23.11 -15.43 14.65
N ARG A 138 -23.60 -14.58 13.75
CA ARG A 138 -25.01 -14.40 13.39
C ARG A 138 -25.36 -15.04 12.05
N GLY A 139 -24.66 -16.13 11.69
CA GLY A 139 -24.96 -16.97 10.52
C GLY A 139 -25.85 -18.18 10.83
N SER A 140 -26.50 -18.26 12.00
CA SER A 140 -27.38 -19.37 12.38
C SER A 140 -28.78 -18.89 12.81
N ARG A 141 -29.35 -17.89 12.12
CA ARG A 141 -30.78 -17.56 12.19
C ARG A 141 -31.25 -16.92 10.88
N ALA A 142 -31.50 -17.75 9.87
CA ALA A 142 -32.49 -17.54 8.83
C ALA A 142 -32.76 -18.89 8.16
#